data_AF-A0A9E4GJV1-F1
#
_entry.id   AF-A0A9E4GJV1-F1
#
_cell.length_a   1.000
_cell.length_b   1.000
_cell.length_c   1.000
_cell.angle_alpha   90.00
_cell.angle_beta   90.00
_cell.angle_gamma   90.00
#
_symmetry.space_group_name_H-M   'P 1'
#
loop_
_entity.id
_entity.type
_entity.pdbx_description
1 polymer ?
#
loop_
_entity_poly.entity_id
_entity_poly.type
_entity_poly.pdbx_seq_one_letter_code
_entity_poly.pdbx_strand_id
1 'polypeptide(L)' 'KLYSWWDYRQLAFQKNQGLRIDHILVTQTLARRCTGVQIDRQARKGKGASDHAPVLATFSNEG' A
#
# COMPACT_ATOMS: atom_id res chain seq x y z
N LYS A 1 4.85 1.95 -11.33
CA LYS A 1 3.77 1.02 -10.92
C LYS A 1 3.74 0.98 -9.38
N LEU A 2 2.54 0.97 -8.78
CA LEU A 2 2.34 0.88 -7.33
C LEU A 2 1.95 -0.56 -6.98
N TYR A 3 2.70 -1.17 -6.08
CA TYR A 3 2.50 -2.55 -5.61
C TYR A 3 2.44 -2.53 -4.10
N SER A 4 1.69 -3.46 -3.53
CA SER A 4 1.60 -3.65 -2.07
C SER A 4 2.34 -4.91 -1.63
N TRP A 5 2.72 -5.79 -2.57
CA TRP A 5 3.40 -7.03 -2.29
C TRP A 5 4.55 -7.29 -3.27
N TRP A 6 5.63 -7.87 -2.76
CA TRP A 6 6.75 -8.36 -3.55
C TRP A 6 7.29 -9.66 -2.94
N ASP A 7 7.47 -10.67 -3.78
CA ASP A 7 8.09 -11.94 -3.41
C ASP A 7 9.47 -11.70 -2.77
N TYR A 8 9.81 -12.47 -1.73
CA TYR A 8 11.13 -12.42 -1.11
C TYR A 8 12.25 -12.88 -2.06
N ARG A 9 11.93 -13.75 -3.01
CA ARG A 9 12.87 -14.33 -3.97
C ARG A 9 13.22 -13.32 -5.06
N GLN A 10 14.33 -13.59 -5.76
CA GLN A 10 14.71 -12.89 -6.99
C GLN A 10 14.90 -11.36 -6.86
N LEU A 11 14.99 -10.82 -5.65
CA LEU A 11 15.08 -9.38 -5.39
C LEU A 11 13.90 -8.60 -5.98
N ALA A 12 12.69 -9.17 -5.93
CA ALA A 12 11.51 -8.60 -6.56
C ALA A 12 11.17 -7.18 -6.05
N PHE A 13 11.40 -6.93 -4.75
CA PHE A 13 11.21 -5.60 -4.14
C PHE A 13 12.18 -4.54 -4.69
N GLN A 14 13.45 -4.89 -4.84
CA GLN A 14 14.49 -4.01 -5.40
C GLN A 14 14.27 -3.78 -6.90
N LYS A 15 13.89 -4.83 -7.63
CA LYS A 15 13.53 -4.77 -9.07
C LYS A 15 12.19 -4.12 -9.33
N ASN A 16 11.43 -3.80 -8.28
CA ASN A 16 10.07 -3.28 -8.34
C ASN A 16 9.13 -4.14 -9.21
N GLN A 17 9.17 -5.45 -9.00
CA GLN A 17 8.33 -6.45 -9.66
C GLN A 17 7.36 -7.02 -8.62
N GLY A 18 6.15 -6.49 -8.56
CA GLY A 18 5.19 -6.85 -7.52
C GLY A 18 3.79 -7.04 -8.03
N LEU A 19 2.88 -7.23 -7.07
CA LEU A 19 1.45 -7.25 -7.27
C LEU A 19 0.79 -6.20 -6.37
N ARG A 20 -0.38 -5.72 -6.78
CA ARG A 20 -1.22 -4.84 -5.96
C ARG A 20 -2.43 -5.65 -5.53
N ILE A 21 -2.35 -6.25 -4.35
CA ILE A 21 -3.33 -7.22 -3.84
C ILE A 21 -3.93 -6.82 -2.49
N ASP A 22 -3.44 -5.73 -1.89
CA ASP A 22 -3.98 -5.17 -0.66
C ASP A 22 -4.81 -3.93 -1.00
N HIS A 23 -6.06 -3.90 -0.52
CA HIS A 23 -7.04 -2.89 -0.90
C HIS A 23 -7.83 -2.38 0.30
N ILE A 24 -8.16 -1.09 0.25
CA ILE A 24 -9.13 -0.46 1.16
C ILE A 24 -10.35 -0.14 0.32
N LEU A 25 -11.41 -0.92 0.49
CA LEU A 25 -12.70 -0.71 -0.18
C LEU A 25 -13.64 0.01 0.79
N VAL A 26 -14.28 1.08 0.31
CA VAL A 26 -15.13 1.95 1.14
C VAL A 26 -16.45 2.25 0.46
N THR A 27 -17.46 2.63 1.24
CA THR A 27 -18.74 3.10 0.73
C THR A 27 -18.60 4.43 -0.01
N GLN A 28 -19.55 4.77 -0.88
CA GLN A 28 -19.53 6.01 -1.66
C GLN A 28 -19.42 7.27 -0.78
N THR A 29 -20.12 7.29 0.36
CA THR A 29 -20.09 8.43 1.29
C THR A 29 -18.71 8.63 1.90
N LEU A 30 -18.02 7.56 2.27
CA LEU A 30 -16.68 7.63 2.82
C LEU A 30 -15.63 7.93 1.73
N ALA A 31 -15.83 7.41 0.52
CA ALA A 31 -14.98 7.71 -0.64
C ALA A 31 -14.89 9.23 -0.92
N ARG A 32 -16.01 9.96 -0.78
CA ARG A 32 -16.05 11.43 -0.94
C ARG A 32 -15.19 12.17 0.09
N ARG A 33 -14.89 11.55 1.22
CA ARG A 33 -14.03 12.09 2.28
C ARG A 33 -12.57 11.67 2.14
N CYS A 34 -12.22 10.83 1.15
CA CYS A 34 -10.84 10.37 0.99
C CYS A 34 -9.96 11.51 0.48
N THR A 35 -8.96 11.89 1.28
CA THR A 35 -8.02 12.98 0.97
C THR A 35 -6.66 12.49 0.50
N GLY A 36 -6.38 11.18 0.64
CA GLY A 36 -5.13 10.59 0.17
C GLY A 36 -5.10 9.08 0.29
N VAL A 37 -4.36 8.45 -0.62
CA VAL A 37 -4.04 7.02 -0.57
C VAL A 37 -2.58 6.84 -0.91
N GLN A 38 -1.87 6.03 -0.11
CA GLN A 38 -0.46 5.72 -0.34
C GLN A 38 -0.15 4.27 0.03
N ILE A 39 0.93 3.75 -0.54
CA ILE A 39 1.55 2.50 -0.11
C ILE A 39 2.86 2.88 0.57
N ASP A 40 3.00 2.56 1.86
CA ASP A 40 4.23 2.83 2.60
C ASP A 40 5.32 1.81 2.23
N ARG A 41 5.93 2.05 1.08
CA ARG A 41 7.04 1.23 0.57
C ARG A 41 8.28 1.31 1.47
N GLN A 42 8.42 2.33 2.30
CA GLN A 42 9.58 2.45 3.19
C GLN A 42 9.49 1.45 4.35
N ALA A 43 8.28 1.22 4.88
CA ALA A 43 8.04 0.18 5.90
C ALA A 43 8.45 -1.23 5.42
N ARG A 44 8.46 -1.47 4.10
CA ARG A 44 8.93 -2.72 3.49
C ARG A 44 10.46 -2.85 3.41
N LYS A 45 11.22 -1.76 3.59
CA LYS A 45 12.68 -1.80 3.51
C LYS A 45 13.28 -2.37 4.79
N GLY A 46 14.29 -3.22 4.64
CA GLY A 46 15.11 -3.69 5.76
C GLY A 46 14.99 -5.20 6.03
N LYS A 47 15.81 -5.67 6.97
CA LYS A 47 15.91 -7.08 7.35
C LYS A 47 14.71 -7.47 8.22
N GLY A 48 14.05 -8.57 7.88
CA GLY A 48 12.91 -9.10 8.65
C GLY A 48 11.57 -8.39 8.40
N ALA A 49 11.51 -7.41 7.49
CA ALA A 49 10.24 -6.80 7.09
C ALA A 49 9.35 -7.82 6.36
N SER A 50 8.03 -7.71 6.55
CA SER A 50 6.99 -8.44 5.80
C SER A 50 7.21 -8.33 4.28
N ASP A 51 6.67 -9.23 3.47
CA ASP A 51 6.64 -9.16 2.01
C ASP A 51 5.62 -8.15 1.47
N HIS A 52 4.70 -7.72 2.33
CA HIS A 52 3.74 -6.66 2.05
C HIS A 52 4.24 -5.29 2.55
N ALA A 53 3.77 -4.24 1.89
CA ALA A 53 3.84 -2.86 2.33
C ALA A 53 2.43 -2.39 2.76
N PRO A 54 2.28 -1.66 3.87
CA PRO A 54 0.99 -1.14 4.30
C PRO A 54 0.35 -0.24 3.23
N VAL A 55 -0.95 -0.41 3.02
CA VAL A 55 -1.79 0.51 2.25
C VAL A 55 -2.50 1.43 3.25
N LEU A 56 -2.38 2.73 3.05
CA LEU A 56 -2.91 3.75 3.95
C LEU A 56 -3.88 4.63 3.17
N ALA A 57 -5.05 4.87 3.75
CA ALA A 57 -6.03 5.85 3.26
C ALA A 57 -6.28 6.89 4.36
N THR A 58 -6.30 8.16 3.97
CA THR A 58 -6.62 9.29 4.85
C THR A 58 -8.00 9.81 4.48
N PHE A 59 -8.82 10.08 5.50
CA PHE A 59 -10.17 10.62 5.33
C PHE A 59 -10.31 11.92 6.10
N SER A 60 -10.95 12.92 5.51
CA SER A 60 -11.31 14.15 6.23
C SER A 60 -12.34 13.83 7.31
N ASN A 61 -12.22 14.51 8.45
CA ASN A 61 -13.25 14.49 9.50
C ASN A 61 -14.22 15.67 9.41
N GLU A 62 -13.99 16.57 8.46
CA GLU A 62 -14.86 17.70 8.18
C GLU A 62 -16.00 17.26 7.23
N GLY A 63 -17.20 17.76 7.50
CA GLY A 63 -18.40 17.60 6.70
C GLY A 63 -18.96 18.96 6.32
#